data_AF-A0A8S3AL55-F1
#
_entry.id   AF-A0A8S3AL55-F1
#
_cell.length_a   1.000
_cell.length_b   1.000
_cell.length_c   1.000
_cell.angle_alpha   90.00
_cell.angle_beta   90.00
_cell.angle_gamma   90.00
#
_symmetry.space_group_name_H-M   'P 1'
#
loop_
_entity.id
_entity.type
_entity.pdbx_description
1 polymer ?
#
loop_
_entity_poly.entity_id
_entity_poly.type
_entity_poly.pdbx_seq_one_letter_code
_entity_poly.pdbx_strand_id
1 'polypeptide(L)' 'MRDALNRTGRPIFYSACEWGEMLPAIWFRAIANSWRTTTDISDRWISMLLNIDINDLFANFAAPH' A
#
# COMPACT_ATOMS: atom_id res chain seq x y z
N MET A 1 10.88 -10.27 3.06
CA MET A 1 10.39 -9.68 4.32
C MET A 1 9.13 -10.37 4.86
N ARG A 2 8.03 -10.47 4.09
CA ARG A 2 6.79 -11.17 4.48
C ARG A 2 7.02 -12.50 5.21
N ASP A 3 7.75 -13.42 4.57
CA ASP A 3 7.93 -14.77 5.13
C ASP A 3 8.72 -14.75 6.44
N ALA A 4 9.65 -13.81 6.59
CA ALA A 4 10.39 -13.64 7.84
C ALA A 4 9.48 -13.13 8.97
N LEU A 5 8.57 -12.19 8.68
CA LEU A 5 7.57 -11.71 9.63
C LEU A 5 6.64 -12.86 10.08
N ASN A 6 6.15 -13.67 9.14
CA ASN A 6 5.30 -14.82 9.44
C ASN A 6 6.04 -15.87 10.29
N ARG A 7 7.34 -16.09 10.03
CA ARG A 7 8.18 -17.03 10.79
C ARG A 7 8.44 -16.62 12.24
N THR A 8 8.14 -15.38 12.63
CA THR A 8 8.25 -14.96 14.04
C THR A 8 7.18 -15.58 14.93
N GLY A 9 6.10 -16.11 14.35
CA GLY A 9 4.94 -16.63 15.10
C GLY A 9 4.07 -15.54 15.73
N ARG A 10 4.35 -14.25 15.46
CA ARG A 10 3.56 -13.10 15.95
C ARG A 10 2.71 -12.53 14.81
N PRO A 11 1.48 -12.07 15.08
CA PRO A 11 0.65 -11.39 14.08
C PRO A 11 1.18 -9.96 13.86
N ILE A 12 2.27 -9.81 13.10
CA ILE A 12 2.86 -8.52 12.78
C ILE A 12 2.19 -7.98 11.51
N PHE A 13 1.54 -6.82 11.64
CA PHE A 13 0.98 -6.12 10.49
C PHE A 13 2.09 -5.65 9.55
N TYR A 14 2.00 -6.02 8.27
CA TYR A 14 2.99 -5.66 7.26
C TYR A 14 2.46 -4.56 6.34
N SER A 15 2.97 -3.34 6.51
CA SER A 15 2.70 -2.18 5.65
C SER A 15 3.82 -2.01 4.63
N ALA A 16 3.55 -2.28 3.35
CA ALA A 16 4.53 -2.20 2.28
C ALA A 16 4.63 -0.78 1.67
N CYS A 17 5.82 -0.42 1.20
CA CYS A 17 6.09 0.88 0.62
C CYS A 17 7.08 0.77 -0.54
N GLU A 18 6.58 0.91 -1.78
CA GLU A 18 7.39 1.10 -3.00
C GLU A 18 6.90 2.28 -3.85
N TRP A 19 6.22 3.24 -3.20
CA TRP A 19 5.76 4.50 -3.82
C TRP A 19 4.73 4.39 -4.96
N GLY A 20 4.15 3.22 -5.22
CA GLY A 20 3.19 3.04 -6.32
C GLY A 20 3.84 2.75 -7.67
N GLU A 21 5.16 2.63 -7.75
CA GLU A 21 5.90 2.59 -9.02
C GLU A 21 5.60 1.33 -9.85
N MET A 22 5.43 0.18 -9.19
CA MET A 22 5.18 -1.11 -9.84
C MET A 22 3.73 -1.57 -9.68
N LEU A 23 2.78 -0.65 -9.64
CA LEU A 23 1.34 -0.92 -9.51
C LEU A 23 1.02 -1.87 -8.34
N PRO A 24 1.44 -1.52 -7.10
CA PRO A 24 1.38 -2.40 -5.94
C PRO A 24 0.00 -3.02 -5.68
N ALA A 25 -1.08 -2.30 -6.01
CA ALA A 25 -2.45 -2.75 -5.84
C ALA A 25 -2.79 -4.09 -6.52
N ILE A 26 -2.12 -4.43 -7.63
CA ILE A 26 -2.43 -5.67 -8.37
C ILE A 26 -1.81 -6.92 -7.75
N TRP A 27 -0.80 -6.79 -6.88
CA TRP A 27 -0.02 -7.93 -6.38
C TRP A 27 0.26 -7.93 -4.87
N PHE A 28 0.28 -6.78 -4.18
CA PHE A 28 0.57 -6.75 -2.74
C PHE A 28 -0.49 -7.40 -1.87
N ARG A 29 -1.72 -7.59 -2.36
CA ARG A 29 -2.77 -8.30 -1.62
C ARG A 29 -2.34 -9.71 -1.19
N ALA A 30 -1.44 -10.36 -1.94
CA ALA A 30 -0.90 -11.67 -1.56
C ALA A 30 0.34 -11.60 -0.65
N ILE A 31 0.86 -10.40 -0.36
CA ILE A 31 2.18 -10.20 0.24
C ILE A 31 2.16 -9.37 1.53
N ALA A 32 1.34 -8.33 1.63
CA ALA A 32 1.31 -7.37 2.74
C ALA A 32 -0.14 -7.06 3.14
N ASN A 33 -0.34 -6.52 4.34
CA ASN A 33 -1.67 -6.14 4.84
C ASN A 33 -2.12 -4.77 4.35
N SER A 34 -1.17 -3.91 3.96
CA SER A 34 -1.40 -2.64 3.28
C SER A 34 -0.21 -2.31 2.38
N TRP A 35 -0.42 -1.40 1.44
CA TRP A 35 0.61 -0.88 0.55
C TRP A 35 0.33 0.60 0.25
N ARG A 36 1.39 1.36 -0.06
CA ARG A 36 1.24 2.70 -0.65
C ARG A 36 0.80 2.59 -2.10
N THR A 37 0.01 3.56 -2.56
CA THR A 37 -0.43 3.70 -3.97
C THR A 37 0.23 4.88 -4.67
N THR A 38 0.94 5.72 -3.92
CA THR A 38 1.53 6.99 -4.39
C THR A 38 2.91 7.24 -3.78
N THR A 39 3.59 8.26 -4.31
CA THR A 39 4.75 8.88 -3.68
C THR A 39 4.38 9.56 -2.36
N ASP A 40 5.38 10.09 -1.67
CA ASP A 40 5.16 10.76 -0.38
C ASP A 40 4.23 11.98 -0.52
N ILE A 41 3.32 12.12 0.44
CA ILE A 41 2.49 13.32 0.58
C ILE A 41 3.36 14.52 1.00
N SER A 42 3.01 15.71 0.53
CA SER A 42 3.56 16.97 1.01
C SER A 42 2.46 17.88 1.55
N ASP A 43 2.82 18.82 2.42
CA ASP A 43 1.88 19.79 3.02
C ASP A 43 1.46 20.87 2.00
N ARG A 44 0.74 20.44 0.97
CA ARG A 44 0.23 21.25 -0.12
C ARG A 44 -1.09 20.65 -0.58
N TRP A 45 -2.09 21.50 -0.77
CA TRP A 45 -3.42 21.09 -1.24
C TRP A 45 -3.38 20.22 -2.50
N ILE A 46 -2.54 20.60 -3.48
CA ILE A 46 -2.38 19.84 -4.73
C ILE A 46 -1.82 18.43 -4.49
N SER A 47 -0.88 18.26 -3.56
CA SER A 47 -0.34 16.94 -3.23
C SER A 47 -1.39 16.03 -2.64
N MET A 48 -2.26 16.58 -1.80
CA MET A 48 -3.38 15.85 -1.20
C MET A 48 -4.42 15.45 -2.25
N LEU A 49 -4.77 16.33 -3.19
CA LEU A 49 -5.72 16.02 -4.27
C LEU A 49 -5.18 14.91 -5.17
N LEU A 50 -3.93 15.02 -5.63
CA LEU A 50 -3.31 14.00 -6.48
C LEU A 50 -3.26 12.63 -5.81
N ASN A 51 -3.03 12.59 -4.49
CA ASN A 51 -3.01 11.33 -3.76
C ASN A 51 -4.39 10.68 -3.68
N ILE A 52 -5.46 11.47 -3.52
CA ILE A 52 -6.84 10.98 -3.55
C ILE A 52 -7.16 10.43 -4.94
N ASP A 53 -6.88 11.19 -6.00
CA ASP A 53 -7.21 10.82 -7.37
C ASP A 53 -6.51 9.53 -7.80
N ILE A 54 -5.22 9.36 -7.49
CA ILE A 54 -4.49 8.12 -7.81
C ILE A 54 -5.00 6.95 -6.97
N ASN A 55 -5.28 7.17 -5.69
CA ASN A 55 -5.76 6.11 -4.82
C ASN A 55 -7.14 5.59 -5.22
N ASP A 56 -8.02 6.46 -5.74
CA ASP A 56 -9.37 6.11 -6.21
C ASP A 56 -9.33 5.05 -7.33
N LEU A 57 -8.34 5.14 -8.23
CA LEU A 57 -8.15 4.16 -9.32
C LEU A 57 -8.00 2.72 -8.82
N PHE A 58 -7.56 2.53 -7.57
CA PHE A 58 -7.26 1.23 -6.99
C PHE A 58 -8.31 0.74 -5.99
N ALA A 59 -9.45 1.42 -5.85
CA ALA A 59 -10.48 1.08 -4.85
C ALA A 59 -10.92 -0.39 -4.90
N ASN A 60 -11.05 -0.97 -6.11
CA ASN A 60 -11.47 -2.36 -6.30
C ASN A 60 -10.46 -3.42 -5.84
N PHE A 61 -9.20 -3.03 -5.57
CA PHE A 61 -8.17 -3.92 -5.06
C PHE A 61 -8.14 -3.96 -3.52
N ALA A 62 -8.81 -3.03 -2.85
CA ALA A 62 -8.88 -2.96 -1.40
C ALA A 62 -9.98 -3.89 -0.86
N ALA A 63 -9.65 -4.70 0.15
CA ALA A 63 -10.57 -5.60 0.83
C ALA A 63 -9.97 -6.04 2.18
N PRO A 64 -10.78 -6.60 3.11
CA PRO A 64 -10.25 -7.34 4.24
C PRO A 64 -9.27 -8.43 3.82
N HIS A 65 -8.22 -8.60 4.63
CA HIS A 65 -7.26 -9.70 4.53
C HIS A 65 -7.74 -10.94 5.27
#